data_AF-A0AAD4J127-F1
#
_entry.id   AF-A0AAD4J127-F1
#
_cell.length_a   1.000
_cell.length_b   1.000
_cell.length_c   1.000
_cell.angle_alpha   90.00
_cell.angle_beta   90.00
_cell.angle_gamma   90.00
#
_symmetry.space_group_name_H-M   'P 1'
#
loop_
_entity.id
_entity.type
_entity.pdbx_description
1 polymer ?
#
loop_
_entity_poly.entity_id
_entity_poly.type
_entity_poly.pdbx_seq_one_letter_code
_entity_poly.pdbx_strand_id
1 'polypeptide(L)'
;MDDGKMIRICNKLIGVFMVDKPTSTDWRRLLTFSKEWNNIRPHFYTRCQDKADSESDPGMKHKLLRLARKLKEVDEDIQRNELLGAIRKSPSEVGEIVARRRKDFTKEFFVHLHTVAESYYGNPTGQNDMASILLKCQRARDKFHSLCFSFFQVKDVLYHLYKTSRGNLQRLMPTEIRILKYLLRIEDPEERMSALKDAFTPGEELQGMDVDCLCTTPEQLHTWIGTVIDAYKFSREGTLIREARDMMNPKVIQKLEELKKTIQDNFM
;
A
#
# COMPACT_ATOMS: atom_id res chain seq x y z
N MET A 1 -9.93 12.97 12.68
CA MET A 1 -10.58 14.25 13.09
C MET A 1 -11.46 14.68 11.94
N ASP A 2 -12.62 15.29 12.21
CA ASP A 2 -13.47 15.89 11.18
C ASP A 2 -12.68 16.95 10.38
N ASP A 3 -12.66 16.83 9.05
CA ASP A 3 -11.88 17.70 8.14
C ASP A 3 -12.27 19.18 8.31
N GLY A 4 -13.55 19.46 8.60
CA GLY A 4 -14.04 20.81 8.88
C GLY A 4 -13.42 21.44 10.13
N LYS A 5 -13.17 20.63 11.17
CA LYS A 5 -12.52 21.07 12.42
C LYS A 5 -11.04 21.40 12.19
N MET A 6 -10.31 20.56 11.45
CA MET A 6 -8.88 20.80 11.16
C MET A 6 -8.66 22.07 10.34
N ILE A 7 -9.54 22.33 9.35
CA ILE A 7 -9.50 23.56 8.55
C ILE A 7 -9.66 24.80 9.44
N ARG A 8 -10.60 24.77 10.40
CA ARG A 8 -10.82 25.89 11.34
C ARG A 8 -9.61 26.12 12.25
N ILE A 9 -8.97 25.05 12.74
CA ILE A 9 -7.76 25.13 13.55
C ILE A 9 -6.62 25.76 12.74
N CYS A 10 -6.38 25.28 11.52
CA CYS A 10 -5.33 25.82 10.65
C CYS A 10 -5.59 27.29 10.31
N ASN A 11 -6.83 27.68 10.00
CA ASN A 11 -7.17 29.08 9.72
C ASN A 11 -6.87 30.01 10.91
N LYS A 12 -7.14 29.57 12.14
CA LYS A 12 -6.81 30.33 13.35
C LYS A 12 -5.31 30.45 13.55
N LEU A 13 -4.57 29.35 13.39
CA LEU A 13 -3.11 29.34 13.52
C LEU A 13 -2.44 30.23 12.47
N ILE A 14 -2.92 30.20 11.22
CA ILE A 14 -2.45 31.12 10.18
C ILE A 14 -2.66 32.56 10.63
N GLY A 15 -3.84 32.90 11.16
CA GLY A 15 -4.10 34.22 11.75
C GLY A 15 -3.09 34.59 12.83
N VAL A 16 -2.87 33.71 13.81
CA VAL A 16 -1.92 33.92 14.92
C VAL A 16 -0.50 34.17 14.41
N PHE A 17 -0.01 33.38 13.46
CA PHE A 17 1.34 33.56 12.91
C PHE A 17 1.47 34.75 11.94
N MET A 18 0.36 35.31 11.45
CA MET A 18 0.33 36.48 10.57
C MET A 18 0.15 37.82 11.31
N VAL A 19 -0.46 37.82 12.50
CA VAL A 19 -0.92 39.04 13.19
C VAL A 19 0.21 39.85 13.82
N ASP A 20 1.31 39.22 14.18
CA ASP A 20 2.50 39.93 14.66
C ASP A 20 3.72 39.48 13.85
N LYS A 21 4.85 40.16 13.99
CA LYS A 21 6.16 39.57 13.62
C LYS A 21 6.77 38.90 14.85
N PRO A 22 6.24 37.77 15.40
CA PRO A 22 7.02 37.01 16.35
C PRO A 22 8.32 36.62 15.67
N THR A 23 9.41 36.81 16.39
CA THR A 23 10.72 36.41 15.90
C THR A 23 10.74 34.89 15.70
N SER A 24 11.73 34.35 14.96
CA SER A 24 11.89 32.89 14.84
C SER A 24 11.94 32.19 16.20
N THR A 25 12.38 32.90 17.25
CA THR A 25 12.36 32.47 18.64
C THR A 25 10.95 32.28 19.23
N ASP A 26 10.01 33.15 18.91
CA ASP A 26 8.63 33.08 19.43
C ASP A 26 7.84 31.98 18.72
N TRP A 27 8.04 31.84 17.40
CA TRP A 27 7.52 30.69 16.66
C TRP A 27 8.09 29.38 17.20
N ARG A 28 9.40 29.35 17.50
CA ARG A 28 10.03 28.18 18.12
C ARG A 28 9.38 27.81 19.44
N ARG A 29 9.16 28.77 20.33
CA ARG A 29 8.46 28.54 21.61
C ARG A 29 7.05 27.98 21.40
N LEU A 30 6.24 28.61 20.54
CA LEU A 30 4.87 28.17 20.27
C LEU A 30 4.80 26.73 19.76
N LEU A 31 5.69 26.37 18.84
CA LEU A 31 5.76 25.04 18.27
C LEU A 31 6.24 24.00 19.29
N THR A 32 7.30 24.29 20.05
CA THR A 32 7.86 23.36 21.06
C THR A 32 6.87 23.07 22.20
N PHE A 33 6.06 24.04 22.63
CA PHE A 33 5.06 23.82 23.69
C PHE A 33 3.78 23.13 23.19
N SER A 34 3.60 22.98 21.88
CA SER A 34 2.37 22.44 21.30
C SER A 34 2.43 20.92 21.18
N LYS A 35 1.70 20.21 22.05
CA LYS A 35 1.56 18.75 22.00
C LYS A 35 0.82 18.25 20.76
N GLU A 36 0.00 19.09 20.15
CA GLU A 36 -0.83 18.75 18.98
C GLU A 36 -0.16 19.13 17.65
N TRP A 37 0.99 19.82 17.67
CA TRP A 37 1.61 20.33 16.44
C TRP A 37 1.94 19.22 15.44
N ASN A 38 2.42 18.06 15.90
CA ASN A 38 2.71 16.91 15.01
C ASN A 38 1.47 16.43 14.23
N ASN A 39 0.28 16.54 14.83
CA ASN A 39 -1.00 16.19 14.19
C ASN A 39 -1.49 17.30 13.25
N ILE A 40 -1.21 18.56 13.58
CA ILE A 40 -1.68 19.74 12.83
C ILE A 40 -0.77 20.03 11.62
N ARG A 41 0.54 19.80 11.76
CA ARG A 41 1.60 20.16 10.81
C ARG A 41 1.30 19.78 9.36
N PRO A 42 0.89 18.53 9.03
CA PRO A 42 0.63 18.15 7.65
C PRO A 42 -0.51 18.97 7.03
N HIS A 43 -1.57 19.25 7.80
CA HIS A 43 -2.73 20.00 7.35
C HIS A 43 -2.47 21.51 7.27
N PHE A 44 -1.63 22.03 8.16
CA PHE A 44 -1.30 23.45 8.21
C PHE A 44 -0.62 23.92 6.92
N TYR A 45 0.42 23.20 6.45
CA TYR A 45 1.14 23.61 5.25
C TYR A 45 0.29 23.48 3.98
N THR A 46 -0.50 22.42 3.86
CA THR A 46 -1.49 22.28 2.77
C THR A 46 -2.48 23.44 2.81
N ARG A 47 -3.01 23.78 3.99
CA ARG A 47 -3.97 24.88 4.11
C ARG A 47 -3.39 26.24 3.76
N CYS A 48 -2.12 26.50 4.10
CA CYS A 48 -1.42 27.72 3.68
C CYS A 48 -1.32 27.80 2.15
N GLN A 49 -1.04 26.69 1.49
CA GLN A 49 -0.97 26.60 0.03
C GLN A 49 -2.35 26.85 -0.60
N ASP A 50 -3.40 26.14 -0.15
CA ASP A 50 -4.76 26.30 -0.66
C ASP A 50 -5.26 27.76 -0.57
N LYS A 51 -4.94 28.42 0.56
CA LYS A 51 -5.26 29.82 0.77
C LYS A 51 -4.48 30.74 -0.17
N ALA A 52 -3.19 30.48 -0.39
CA ALA A 52 -2.39 31.28 -1.30
C ALA A 52 -2.82 31.11 -2.77
N ASP A 53 -3.31 29.94 -3.15
CA ASP A 53 -3.78 29.67 -4.50
C ASP A 53 -5.17 30.27 -4.79
N SER A 54 -6.02 30.35 -3.77
CA SER A 54 -7.36 30.97 -3.86
C SER A 54 -7.35 32.49 -3.60
N GLU A 55 -6.22 33.05 -3.16
CA GLU A 55 -6.10 34.48 -2.83
C GLU A 55 -5.89 35.32 -4.09
N SER A 56 -6.69 36.37 -4.23
CA SER A 56 -6.65 37.30 -5.36
C SER A 56 -5.64 38.42 -5.15
N ASP A 57 -5.42 38.85 -3.90
CA ASP A 57 -4.43 39.89 -3.59
C ASP A 57 -2.99 39.33 -3.67
N PRO A 58 -2.14 39.83 -4.59
CA PRO A 58 -0.77 39.34 -4.73
C PRO A 58 0.08 39.56 -3.47
N GLY A 59 -0.20 40.64 -2.72
CA GLY A 59 0.52 40.96 -1.48
C GLY A 59 0.24 39.94 -0.39
N MET A 60 -1.03 39.60 -0.17
CA MET A 60 -1.48 38.60 0.79
C MET A 60 -1.03 37.19 0.40
N LYS A 61 -1.12 36.84 -0.89
CA LYS A 61 -0.56 35.60 -1.44
C LYS A 61 0.93 35.45 -1.10
N HIS A 62 1.72 36.49 -1.35
CA HIS A 62 3.14 36.48 -1.01
C HIS A 62 3.38 36.31 0.50
N LYS A 63 2.59 36.98 1.35
CA LYS A 63 2.70 36.85 2.81
C LYS A 63 2.40 35.42 3.30
N LEU A 64 1.38 34.76 2.76
CA LEU A 64 1.02 33.38 3.09
C LEU A 64 2.13 32.39 2.72
N LEU A 65 2.68 32.50 1.51
CA LEU A 65 3.78 31.64 1.05
C LEU A 65 5.06 31.87 1.86
N ARG A 66 5.37 33.13 2.19
CA ARG A 66 6.53 33.48 3.02
C ARG A 66 6.38 32.94 4.44
N LEU A 67 5.18 33.03 5.03
CA LEU A 67 4.88 32.45 6.33
C LEU A 67 5.12 30.94 6.30
N ALA A 68 4.51 30.23 5.34
CA ALA A 68 4.64 28.78 5.24
C ALA A 68 6.10 28.34 5.13
N ARG A 69 6.89 29.03 4.30
CA ARG A 69 8.33 28.75 4.14
C ARG A 69 9.11 28.96 5.44
N LYS A 70 9.00 30.13 6.06
CA LYS A 70 9.76 30.45 7.27
C LYS A 70 9.36 29.58 8.47
N LEU A 71 8.06 29.29 8.63
CA LEU A 71 7.60 28.44 9.73
C LEU A 71 8.08 27.01 9.52
N LYS A 72 8.15 26.54 8.28
CA LYS A 72 8.73 25.24 7.93
C LYS A 72 10.22 25.16 8.29
N GLU A 73 11.00 26.20 8.01
CA GLU A 73 12.41 26.24 8.44
C GLU A 73 12.57 26.13 9.96
N VAL A 74 11.73 26.84 10.73
CA VAL A 74 11.73 26.79 12.21
C VAL A 74 11.26 25.43 12.73
N ASP A 75 10.20 24.87 12.16
CA ASP A 75 9.67 23.54 12.51
C ASP A 75 10.71 22.44 12.25
N GLU A 76 11.33 22.43 11.08
CA GLU A 76 12.38 21.48 10.76
C GLU A 76 13.60 21.63 11.69
N ASP A 77 13.94 22.86 12.10
CA ASP A 77 14.99 23.12 13.07
C ASP A 77 14.67 22.55 14.47
N ILE A 78 13.42 22.69 14.94
CA ILE A 78 12.96 22.07 16.19
C ILE A 78 13.03 20.54 16.08
N GLN A 79 12.53 19.98 14.97
CA GLN A 79 12.55 18.54 14.76
C GLN A 79 13.97 17.97 14.75
N ARG A 80 14.92 18.66 14.12
CA ARG A 80 16.35 18.28 14.14
C ARG A 80 16.94 18.36 15.54
N ASN A 81 16.67 19.42 16.29
CA ASN A 81 17.16 19.60 17.66
C ASN A 81 16.55 18.59 18.64
N GLU A 82 15.26 18.29 18.53
CA GLU A 82 14.59 17.26 19.34
C GLU A 82 15.10 15.86 19.00
N LEU A 83 15.29 15.54 17.70
CA LEU A 83 15.84 14.26 17.27
C LEU A 83 17.27 14.07 17.79
N LEU A 84 18.12 15.08 17.64
CA LEU A 84 19.47 15.08 18.18
C LEU A 84 19.46 14.96 19.72
N GLY A 85 18.56 15.67 20.39
CA GLY A 85 18.36 15.57 21.83
C GLY A 85 17.94 14.17 22.28
N ALA A 86 17.04 13.50 21.55
CA ALA A 86 16.62 12.14 21.83
C ALA A 86 17.78 11.14 21.67
N ILE A 87 18.57 11.31 20.61
CA ILE A 87 19.76 10.48 20.34
C ILE A 87 20.82 10.67 21.43
N ARG A 88 21.06 11.91 21.89
CA ARG A 88 22.01 12.21 22.97
C ARG A 88 21.55 11.68 24.32
N LYS A 89 20.25 11.67 24.60
CA LYS A 89 19.68 11.12 25.85
C LYS A 89 19.79 9.60 25.92
N SER A 90 19.64 8.91 24.78
CA SER A 90 19.71 7.45 24.69
C SER A 90 20.65 6.97 23.58
N PRO A 91 21.99 7.14 23.70
CA PRO A 91 22.93 6.75 22.65
C PRO A 91 23.02 5.25 22.38
N SER A 92 22.51 4.41 23.30
CA SER A 92 22.37 2.96 23.16
C SER A 92 21.17 2.56 22.29
N GLU A 93 20.14 3.40 22.20
CA GLU A 93 18.86 3.12 21.53
C GLU A 93 18.78 3.72 20.12
N VAL A 94 19.90 4.21 19.58
CA VAL A 94 19.96 4.88 18.26
C VAL A 94 19.31 4.03 17.16
N GLY A 95 19.51 2.71 17.19
CA GLY A 95 18.88 1.80 16.22
C GLY A 95 17.35 1.83 16.27
N GLU A 96 16.76 1.88 17.46
CA GLU A 96 15.30 1.96 17.65
C GLU A 96 14.76 3.33 17.24
N ILE A 97 15.47 4.40 17.60
CA ILE A 97 15.11 5.77 17.22
C ILE A 97 15.09 5.90 15.69
N VAL A 98 16.11 5.36 15.00
CA VAL A 98 16.20 5.34 13.53
C VAL A 98 15.05 4.54 12.92
N ALA A 99 14.71 3.38 13.47
CA ALA A 99 13.60 2.57 12.98
C ALA A 99 12.24 3.29 13.12
N ARG A 100 11.97 3.92 14.26
CA ARG A 100 10.70 4.62 14.54
C ARG A 100 10.56 5.94 13.79
N ARG A 101 11.65 6.70 13.65
CA ARG A 101 11.67 8.05 13.05
C ARG A 101 12.33 8.10 11.67
N ARG A 102 12.24 7.01 10.88
CA ARG A 102 12.95 6.84 9.60
C ARG A 102 12.89 8.04 8.63
N LYS A 103 11.74 8.74 8.60
CA LYS A 103 11.51 9.88 7.69
C LYS A 103 12.33 11.12 8.07
N ASP A 104 12.78 11.19 9.32
CA ASP A 104 13.51 12.33 9.86
C ASP A 104 15.04 12.18 9.66
N PHE A 105 15.54 10.99 9.32
CA PHE A 105 16.95 10.73 9.00
C PHE A 105 17.26 11.03 7.52
N THR A 106 17.04 12.27 7.10
CA THR A 106 17.25 12.75 5.74
C THR A 106 18.71 13.14 5.49
N LYS A 107 19.07 13.45 4.23
CA LYS A 107 20.41 13.96 3.89
C LYS A 107 20.72 15.25 4.66
N GLU A 108 19.73 16.12 4.79
CA GLU A 108 19.81 17.41 5.48
C GLU A 108 20.05 17.24 6.99
N PHE A 109 19.46 16.21 7.59
CA PHE A 109 19.74 15.85 8.99
C PHE A 109 21.20 15.46 9.19
N PHE A 110 21.78 14.65 8.29
CA PHE A 110 23.20 14.27 8.38
C PHE A 110 24.13 15.47 8.13
N VAL A 111 23.80 16.35 7.19
CA VAL A 111 24.55 17.61 6.98
C VAL A 111 24.54 18.45 8.26
N HIS A 112 23.38 18.60 8.90
CA HIS A 112 23.28 19.32 10.16
C HIS A 112 24.09 18.67 11.30
N LEU A 113 24.05 17.35 11.44
CA LEU A 113 24.88 16.61 12.40
C LEU A 113 26.37 16.87 12.19
N HIS A 114 26.84 16.89 10.93
CA HIS A 114 28.21 17.23 10.60
C HIS A 114 28.57 18.65 11.01
N THR A 115 27.74 19.65 10.67
CA THR A 115 27.94 21.05 11.08
C THR A 115 27.98 21.21 12.60
N VAL A 116 27.11 20.48 13.33
CA VAL A 116 27.12 20.49 14.80
C VAL A 116 28.42 19.86 15.31
N ALA A 117 28.90 18.76 14.74
CA ALA A 117 30.18 18.16 15.12
C ALA A 117 31.36 19.14 14.91
N GLU A 118 31.39 19.83 13.77
CA GLU A 118 32.40 20.84 13.44
C GLU A 118 32.37 22.03 14.40
N SER A 119 31.20 22.41 14.90
CA SER A 119 31.04 23.52 15.86
C SER A 119 31.70 23.28 17.23
N TYR A 120 32.03 22.02 17.58
CA TYR A 120 32.82 21.68 18.77
C TYR A 120 34.32 21.96 18.57
N TYR A 121 34.69 22.93 17.74
CA TYR A 121 36.07 23.34 17.50
C TYR A 121 36.80 23.61 18.82
N GLY A 122 37.94 22.94 19.04
CA GLY A 122 38.70 23.01 20.29
C GLY A 122 38.21 22.10 21.42
N ASN A 123 37.18 21.27 21.20
CA ASN A 123 36.70 20.25 22.14
C ASN A 123 36.70 18.85 21.49
N PRO A 124 37.83 18.11 21.58
CA PRO A 124 37.98 16.78 20.96
C PRO A 124 36.97 15.75 21.47
N THR A 125 36.58 15.83 22.74
CA THR A 125 35.59 14.91 23.34
C THR A 125 34.22 15.10 22.69
N GLY A 126 33.76 16.35 22.57
CA GLY A 126 32.49 16.66 21.91
C GLY A 126 32.47 16.27 20.42
N GLN A 127 33.59 16.44 19.72
CA GLN A 127 33.73 16.00 18.32
C GLN A 127 33.65 14.48 18.18
N ASN A 128 34.33 13.73 19.04
CA ASN A 128 34.31 12.26 19.02
C ASN A 128 32.93 11.70 19.36
N ASP A 129 32.24 12.28 20.34
CA ASP A 129 30.87 11.88 20.70
C ASP A 129 29.90 12.10 19.52
N MET A 130 30.02 13.25 18.84
CA MET A 130 29.20 13.55 17.67
C MET A 130 29.52 12.66 16.48
N ALA A 131 30.80 12.37 16.21
CA ALA A 131 31.22 11.45 15.16
C ALA A 131 30.72 10.02 15.42
N SER A 132 30.74 9.57 16.69
CA SER A 132 30.17 8.29 17.11
C SER A 132 28.66 8.22 16.87
N ILE A 133 27.92 9.28 17.26
CA ILE A 133 26.48 9.39 17.00
C ILE A 133 26.18 9.35 15.50
N LEU A 134 26.91 10.12 14.69
CA LEU A 134 26.77 10.16 13.24
C LEU A 134 26.92 8.76 12.64
N LEU A 135 28.01 8.07 12.97
CA LEU A 135 28.31 6.74 12.45
C LEU A 135 27.24 5.71 12.86
N LYS A 136 26.76 5.77 14.10
CA LYS A 136 25.67 4.89 14.59
C LYS A 136 24.37 5.14 13.81
N CYS A 137 24.01 6.40 13.58
CA CYS A 137 22.81 6.76 12.82
C CYS A 137 22.90 6.30 11.36
N GLN A 138 24.05 6.48 10.71
CA GLN A 138 24.29 6.02 9.33
C GLN A 138 24.17 4.50 9.22
N ARG A 139 24.89 3.76 10.07
CA ARG A 139 24.86 2.29 10.08
C ARG A 139 23.46 1.74 10.31
N ALA A 140 22.69 2.33 11.24
CA ALA A 140 21.33 1.92 11.50
C ALA A 140 20.41 2.15 10.28
N ARG A 141 20.57 3.30 9.60
CA ARG A 141 19.83 3.62 8.37
C ARG A 141 20.15 2.63 7.24
N ASP A 142 21.44 2.37 7.01
CA ASP A 142 21.90 1.50 5.93
C ASP A 142 21.48 0.04 6.16
N LYS A 143 21.62 -0.44 7.40
CA LYS A 143 21.15 -1.77 7.80
C LYS A 143 19.65 -1.93 7.56
N PHE A 144 18.86 -0.93 7.92
CA PHE A 144 17.42 -0.95 7.68
C PHE A 144 17.09 -0.91 6.18
N HIS A 145 17.78 -0.10 5.40
CA HIS A 145 17.61 -0.05 3.94
C HIS A 145 17.89 -1.41 3.29
N SER A 146 19.00 -2.06 3.66
CA SER A 146 19.37 -3.40 3.20
C SER A 146 18.32 -4.46 3.57
N LEU A 147 17.83 -4.44 4.81
CA LEU A 147 16.76 -5.35 5.26
C LEU A 147 15.44 -5.15 4.50
N CYS A 148 15.09 -3.90 4.21
CA CYS A 148 13.91 -3.57 3.43
C CYS A 148 14.04 -4.10 2.00
N PHE A 149 15.20 -3.91 1.38
CA PHE A 149 15.50 -4.41 0.05
C PHE A 149 15.40 -5.94 -0.02
N SER A 150 15.99 -6.68 0.93
CA SER A 150 15.89 -8.14 0.96
C SER A 150 14.46 -8.62 1.17
N PHE A 151 13.66 -7.94 1.99
CA PHE A 151 12.25 -8.26 2.16
C PHE A 151 11.46 -8.11 0.84
N PHE A 152 11.74 -7.06 0.06
CA PHE A 152 11.12 -6.90 -1.27
C PHE A 152 11.53 -8.03 -2.21
N GLN A 153 12.81 -8.40 -2.25
CA GLN A 153 13.27 -9.53 -3.06
C GLN A 153 12.58 -10.85 -2.69
N VAL A 154 12.44 -11.14 -1.39
CA VAL A 154 11.75 -12.36 -0.92
C VAL A 154 10.28 -12.34 -1.33
N LYS A 155 9.60 -11.20 -1.19
CA LYS A 155 8.21 -11.04 -1.61
C LYS A 155 8.05 -11.29 -3.12
N ASP A 156 8.96 -10.78 -3.93
CA ASP A 156 8.92 -10.96 -5.39
C ASP A 156 9.15 -12.42 -5.77
N VAL A 157 10.13 -13.09 -5.18
CA VAL A 157 10.37 -14.53 -5.38
C VAL A 157 9.15 -15.35 -4.98
N LEU A 158 8.56 -15.08 -3.82
CA LEU A 158 7.37 -15.80 -3.35
C LEU A 158 6.17 -15.58 -4.28
N TYR A 159 5.99 -14.35 -4.77
CA TYR A 159 4.94 -14.03 -5.74
C TYR A 159 5.14 -14.78 -7.06
N HIS A 160 6.37 -14.83 -7.57
CA HIS A 160 6.71 -15.61 -8.76
C HIS A 160 6.45 -17.10 -8.56
N LEU A 161 6.89 -17.69 -7.44
CA LEU A 161 6.61 -19.09 -7.13
C LEU A 161 5.11 -19.36 -7.08
N TYR A 162 4.33 -18.51 -6.40
CA TYR A 162 2.87 -18.63 -6.35
C TYR A 162 2.23 -18.58 -7.74
N LYS A 163 2.61 -17.61 -8.58
CA LYS A 163 2.09 -17.48 -9.94
C LYS A 163 2.44 -18.69 -10.79
N THR A 164 3.68 -19.18 -10.70
CA THR A 164 4.15 -20.38 -11.40
C THR A 164 3.39 -21.63 -10.94
N SER A 165 3.28 -21.87 -9.63
CA SER A 165 2.53 -22.99 -9.07
C SER A 165 1.06 -22.95 -9.47
N ARG A 166 0.43 -21.77 -9.48
CA ARG A 166 -0.96 -21.63 -9.95
C ARG A 166 -1.14 -21.94 -11.42
N GLY A 167 -0.23 -21.47 -12.28
CA GLY A 167 -0.24 -21.82 -13.70
C GLY A 167 -0.05 -23.32 -13.92
N ASN A 168 0.90 -23.95 -13.20
CA ASN A 168 1.12 -25.39 -13.28
C ASN A 168 -0.09 -26.20 -12.79
N LEU A 169 -0.74 -25.79 -11.69
CA LEU A 169 -1.97 -26.43 -11.23
C LEU A 169 -3.11 -26.30 -12.24
N GLN A 170 -3.25 -25.15 -12.92
CA GLN A 170 -4.23 -25.00 -13.99
C GLN A 170 -3.97 -25.96 -15.15
N ARG A 171 -2.71 -26.19 -15.53
CA ARG A 171 -2.34 -27.13 -16.60
C ARG A 171 -2.59 -28.60 -16.27
N LEU A 172 -2.63 -28.96 -14.98
CA LEU A 172 -3.03 -30.30 -14.54
C LEU A 172 -4.55 -30.51 -14.58
N MET A 173 -5.35 -29.45 -14.72
CA MET A 173 -6.80 -29.57 -14.78
C MET A 173 -7.22 -30.05 -16.18
N PRO A 174 -8.16 -31.02 -16.26
CA PRO A 174 -8.76 -31.40 -17.53
C PRO A 174 -9.29 -30.18 -18.28
N THR A 175 -9.20 -30.23 -19.61
CA THR A 175 -9.64 -29.17 -20.52
C THR A 175 -11.09 -28.73 -20.23
N GLU A 176 -11.98 -29.68 -19.96
CA GLU A 176 -13.37 -29.42 -19.65
C GLU A 176 -13.55 -28.64 -18.35
N ILE A 177 -12.76 -28.92 -17.31
CA ILE A 177 -12.86 -28.16 -16.04
C ILE A 177 -12.36 -26.72 -16.22
N ARG A 178 -11.35 -26.50 -17.07
CA ARG A 178 -10.86 -25.16 -17.41
C ARG A 178 -11.93 -24.37 -18.19
N ILE A 179 -12.56 -24.99 -19.19
CA ILE A 179 -13.71 -24.41 -19.93
C ILE A 179 -14.85 -24.08 -18.97
N LEU A 180 -15.26 -25.01 -18.09
CA LEU A 180 -16.32 -24.77 -17.11
C LEU A 180 -16.02 -23.60 -16.19
N LYS A 181 -14.78 -23.48 -15.72
CA LYS A 181 -14.37 -22.37 -14.86
C LYS A 181 -14.46 -21.02 -15.58
N TYR A 182 -14.18 -20.98 -16.88
CA TYR A 182 -14.36 -19.79 -17.70
C TYR A 182 -15.85 -19.46 -17.88
N LEU A 183 -16.66 -20.43 -18.31
CA LEU A 183 -18.11 -20.27 -18.50
C LEU A 183 -18.84 -19.81 -17.23
N LEU A 184 -18.43 -20.31 -16.05
CA LEU A 184 -19.03 -19.93 -14.76
C LEU A 184 -18.71 -18.49 -14.33
N ARG A 185 -17.66 -17.87 -14.89
CA ARG A 185 -17.33 -16.45 -14.65
C ARG A 185 -18.18 -15.51 -15.49
N ILE A 186 -18.73 -15.96 -16.61
CA ILE A 186 -19.53 -15.13 -17.51
C ILE A 186 -20.92 -14.96 -16.92
N GLU A 187 -21.27 -13.72 -16.56
CA GLU A 187 -22.58 -13.40 -15.99
C GLU A 187 -23.65 -13.29 -17.07
N ASP A 188 -23.31 -12.71 -18.23
CA ASP A 188 -24.22 -12.51 -19.35
C ASP A 188 -24.56 -13.81 -20.10
N PRO A 189 -25.85 -14.17 -20.27
CA PRO A 189 -26.25 -15.39 -20.96
C PRO A 189 -25.84 -15.46 -22.43
N GLU A 190 -25.86 -14.34 -23.15
CA GLU A 190 -25.50 -14.28 -24.58
C GLU A 190 -23.99 -14.46 -24.77
N GLU A 191 -23.16 -13.76 -23.99
CA GLU A 191 -21.71 -13.99 -23.97
C GLU A 191 -21.36 -15.43 -23.58
N ARG A 192 -22.10 -16.03 -22.65
CA ARG A 192 -21.89 -17.44 -22.25
C ARG A 192 -22.23 -18.41 -23.37
N MET A 193 -23.28 -18.12 -24.13
CA MET A 193 -23.66 -18.89 -25.31
C MET A 193 -22.63 -18.75 -26.44
N SER A 194 -22.10 -17.55 -26.65
CA SER A 194 -20.99 -17.34 -27.60
C SER A 194 -19.76 -18.14 -27.19
N ALA A 195 -19.35 -18.04 -25.92
CA ALA A 195 -18.20 -18.79 -25.39
C ALA A 195 -18.37 -20.32 -25.47
N LEU A 196 -19.60 -20.83 -25.32
CA LEU A 196 -19.91 -22.25 -25.55
C LEU A 196 -19.70 -22.63 -27.03
N LYS A 197 -20.21 -21.83 -27.97
CA LYS A 197 -20.02 -22.07 -29.41
C LYS A 197 -18.54 -22.06 -29.78
N ASP A 198 -17.78 -21.12 -29.22
CA ASP A 198 -16.33 -21.03 -29.43
C ASP A 198 -15.62 -22.27 -28.87
N ALA A 199 -16.00 -22.74 -27.66
CA ALA A 199 -15.44 -23.95 -27.05
C ALA A 199 -15.77 -25.25 -27.81
N PHE A 200 -16.86 -25.28 -28.58
CA PHE A 200 -17.24 -26.42 -29.41
C PHE A 200 -16.74 -26.31 -30.86
N THR A 201 -16.14 -25.19 -31.25
CA THR A 201 -15.57 -25.01 -32.58
C THR A 201 -14.17 -25.61 -32.60
N PRO A 202 -13.88 -26.60 -33.47
CA PRO A 202 -12.55 -27.19 -33.56
C PRO A 202 -11.53 -26.12 -33.99
N GLY A 203 -10.51 -25.89 -33.17
CA GLY A 203 -9.41 -24.97 -33.44
C GLY A 203 -8.08 -25.50 -32.88
N GLU A 204 -6.96 -24.90 -33.28
CA GLU A 204 -5.65 -25.24 -32.72
C GLU A 204 -5.61 -24.88 -31.22
N GLU A 205 -5.28 -25.87 -30.38
CA GLU A 205 -5.09 -25.65 -28.94
C GLU A 205 -3.83 -24.82 -28.70
N LEU A 206 -4.01 -23.51 -28.53
CA LEU A 206 -2.95 -22.62 -28.06
C LEU A 206 -3.00 -22.56 -26.54
N GLN A 207 -1.94 -23.07 -25.90
CA GLN A 207 -1.75 -22.99 -24.44
C GLN A 207 -0.87 -21.78 -24.09
N GLY A 208 -1.50 -20.73 -23.57
CA GLY A 208 -0.83 -19.50 -23.11
C GLY A 208 -0.61 -19.46 -21.59
N MET A 209 -0.05 -18.34 -21.09
CA MET A 209 0.01 -18.07 -19.64
C MET A 209 -1.32 -17.51 -19.08
N ASP A 210 -2.20 -16.98 -19.94
CA ASP A 210 -3.47 -16.34 -19.54
C ASP A 210 -4.61 -16.56 -20.55
N VAL A 211 -4.37 -17.30 -21.63
CA VAL A 211 -5.37 -17.62 -22.66
C VAL A 211 -5.14 -19.07 -23.06
N ASP A 212 -6.08 -19.94 -22.72
CA ASP A 212 -6.14 -21.28 -23.26
C ASP A 212 -7.27 -21.29 -24.30
N CYS A 213 -6.95 -21.46 -25.59
CA CYS A 213 -7.97 -21.81 -26.59
C CYS A 213 -8.27 -23.29 -26.40
N LEU A 214 -9.32 -23.57 -25.61
CA LEU A 214 -9.70 -24.93 -25.26
C LEU A 214 -10.91 -25.34 -26.08
N CYS A 215 -10.73 -26.33 -26.95
CA CYS A 215 -11.82 -26.98 -27.64
C CYS A 215 -12.21 -28.28 -26.92
N THR A 216 -13.50 -28.60 -26.92
CA THR A 216 -14.06 -29.87 -26.40
C THR A 216 -15.29 -30.23 -27.23
N THR A 217 -15.87 -31.40 -27.01
CA THR A 217 -17.15 -31.77 -27.63
C THR A 217 -18.33 -31.51 -26.68
N PRO A 218 -19.54 -31.21 -27.21
CA PRO A 218 -20.74 -31.08 -26.39
C PRO A 218 -20.97 -32.28 -25.45
N GLU A 219 -20.74 -33.50 -25.93
CA GLU A 219 -20.91 -34.74 -25.18
C GLU A 219 -19.92 -34.85 -24.01
N GLN A 220 -18.66 -34.50 -24.25
CA GLN A 220 -17.60 -34.54 -23.24
C GLN A 220 -17.86 -33.50 -22.15
N LEU A 221 -18.17 -32.26 -22.53
CA LEU A 221 -18.48 -31.20 -21.57
C LEU A 221 -19.74 -31.53 -20.75
N HIS A 222 -20.79 -32.04 -21.39
CA HIS A 222 -22.01 -32.46 -20.71
C HIS A 222 -21.76 -33.60 -19.71
N THR A 223 -20.94 -34.60 -20.08
CA THR A 223 -20.55 -35.72 -19.20
C THR A 223 -19.76 -35.25 -17.99
N TRP A 224 -18.82 -34.32 -18.19
CA TRP A 224 -18.04 -33.74 -17.11
C TRP A 224 -18.89 -32.91 -16.15
N ILE A 225 -19.82 -32.08 -16.67
CA ILE A 225 -20.77 -31.34 -15.84
C ILE A 225 -21.62 -32.31 -15.02
N GLY A 226 -22.12 -33.39 -15.63
CA GLY A 226 -22.84 -34.46 -14.95
C GLY A 226 -22.03 -35.06 -13.80
N THR A 227 -20.81 -35.49 -14.08
CA THR A 227 -19.89 -36.06 -13.08
C THR A 227 -19.65 -35.12 -11.89
N VAL A 228 -19.48 -33.82 -12.14
CA VAL A 228 -19.27 -32.82 -11.08
C VAL A 228 -20.53 -32.62 -10.23
N ILE A 229 -21.71 -32.55 -10.86
CA ILE A 229 -23.00 -32.42 -10.16
C ILE A 229 -23.27 -33.68 -9.33
N ASP A 230 -23.04 -34.87 -9.89
CA ASP A 230 -23.28 -36.15 -9.24
C ASP A 230 -22.32 -36.35 -8.07
N ALA A 231 -21.03 -36.00 -8.24
CA ALA A 231 -20.07 -35.99 -7.13
C ALA A 231 -20.49 -35.03 -6.01
N TYR A 232 -21.02 -33.85 -6.34
CA TYR A 232 -21.57 -32.93 -5.36
C TYR A 232 -22.80 -33.51 -4.64
N LYS A 233 -23.78 -34.08 -5.36
CA LYS A 233 -24.98 -34.70 -4.77
C LYS A 233 -24.63 -35.91 -3.90
N PHE A 234 -23.75 -36.79 -4.38
CA PHE A 234 -23.24 -37.94 -3.64
C PHE A 234 -22.48 -37.51 -2.37
N SER A 235 -21.69 -36.42 -2.44
CA SER A 235 -21.04 -35.86 -1.24
C SER A 235 -22.03 -35.29 -0.22
N ARG A 236 -23.22 -34.86 -0.65
CA ARG A 236 -24.30 -34.40 0.25
C ARG A 236 -25.03 -35.55 0.94
N GLU A 237 -25.06 -36.73 0.31
CA GLU A 237 -25.65 -37.96 0.85
C GLU A 237 -24.70 -38.70 1.83
N GLY A 238 -23.41 -38.33 1.87
CA GLY A 238 -22.39 -38.92 2.75
C GLY A 238 -22.18 -38.24 4.12
N THR A 239 -21.36 -38.87 4.96
CA THR A 239 -21.02 -38.45 6.35
C THR A 239 -20.03 -37.28 6.46
N LEU A 240 -19.74 -36.56 5.36
CA LEU A 240 -18.78 -35.45 5.40
C LEU A 240 -19.30 -34.27 6.23
N ILE A 241 -18.35 -33.71 7.01
CA ILE A 241 -18.50 -32.63 7.98
C ILE A 241 -19.28 -31.46 7.36
N ARG A 242 -20.39 -31.07 7.99
CA ARG A 242 -21.31 -30.00 7.55
C ARG A 242 -20.60 -28.66 7.25
N GLU A 243 -19.47 -28.38 7.88
CA GLU A 243 -18.68 -27.18 7.62
C GLU A 243 -17.99 -27.20 6.24
N ALA A 244 -17.50 -28.36 5.78
CA ALA A 244 -16.99 -28.53 4.41
C ALA A 244 -18.11 -28.45 3.37
N ARG A 245 -19.35 -28.76 3.77
CA ARG A 245 -20.57 -28.68 2.96
C ARG A 245 -20.99 -27.23 2.69
N ASP A 246 -20.91 -26.36 3.70
CA ASP A 246 -21.27 -24.94 3.59
C ASP A 246 -20.21 -24.11 2.84
N MET A 247 -18.97 -24.61 2.75
CA MET A 247 -17.92 -24.02 1.91
C MET A 247 -18.14 -24.25 0.40
N MET A 248 -18.98 -25.22 0.01
CA MET A 248 -19.30 -25.49 -1.39
C MET A 248 -20.49 -24.63 -1.83
N ASN A 249 -20.26 -23.70 -2.75
CA ASN A 249 -21.24 -22.68 -3.14
C ASN A 249 -22.45 -23.27 -3.89
N PRO A 250 -23.67 -23.28 -3.30
CA PRO A 250 -24.85 -23.87 -3.94
C PRO A 250 -25.27 -23.13 -5.21
N LYS A 251 -24.93 -21.83 -5.33
CA LYS A 251 -25.21 -21.05 -6.55
C LYS A 251 -24.39 -21.53 -7.74
N VAL A 252 -23.19 -22.07 -7.51
CA VAL A 252 -22.33 -22.62 -8.59
C VAL A 252 -22.94 -23.91 -9.13
N ILE A 253 -23.49 -24.75 -8.26
CA ILE A 253 -24.16 -26.00 -8.66
C ILE A 253 -25.43 -25.70 -9.46
N GLN A 254 -26.24 -24.73 -9.03
CA GLN A 254 -27.39 -24.29 -9.80
C GLN A 254 -26.99 -23.81 -11.20
N LYS A 255 -25.94 -22.97 -11.31
CA LYS A 255 -25.40 -22.53 -12.60
C LYS A 255 -24.93 -23.69 -13.48
N LEU A 256 -24.34 -24.74 -12.88
CA LEU A 256 -23.92 -25.94 -13.60
C LEU A 256 -25.12 -26.75 -14.11
N GLU A 257 -26.19 -26.87 -13.33
CA GLU A 257 -27.43 -27.53 -13.75
C GLU A 257 -28.10 -26.80 -14.92
N GLU A 258 -28.16 -25.46 -14.86
CA GLU A 258 -28.64 -24.61 -15.95
C GLU A 258 -27.77 -24.78 -17.21
N LEU A 259 -26.44 -24.75 -17.05
CA LEU A 259 -25.50 -24.93 -18.16
C LEU A 259 -25.63 -26.32 -18.81
N LYS A 260 -25.79 -27.37 -18.00
CA LYS A 260 -26.02 -28.75 -18.47
C LYS A 260 -27.25 -28.82 -19.36
N LYS A 261 -28.36 -28.21 -18.92
CA LYS A 261 -29.62 -28.16 -19.67
C LYS A 261 -29.45 -27.37 -20.98
N THR A 262 -28.78 -26.23 -20.95
CA THR A 262 -28.52 -25.43 -22.16
C THR A 262 -27.72 -26.20 -23.19
N ILE A 263 -26.69 -26.96 -22.79
CA ILE A 263 -25.91 -27.79 -23.70
C ILE A 263 -26.78 -28.89 -24.31
N GLN A 264 -27.57 -29.57 -23.48
CA GLN A 264 -28.49 -30.62 -23.91
C GLN A 264 -29.56 -30.13 -24.89
N ASP A 265 -30.10 -28.93 -24.69
CA ASP A 265 -31.21 -28.40 -25.50
C ASP A 265 -30.74 -27.79 -26.84
N ASN A 266 -29.49 -27.34 -26.94
CA ASN A 266 -28.99 -26.56 -28.09
C ASN A 266 -27.90 -27.27 -28.92
N PHE A 267 -27.25 -28.31 -28.39
CA PHE A 267 -26.07 -28.91 -29.02
C PHE A 267 -26.06 -30.46 -29.04
N MET A 268 -27.08 -31.12 -28.48
CA MET A 268 -27.22 -32.59 -28.42
C MET A 268 -28.61 -33.03 -28.87
#